data_AF-A0A6J0LV30-F1
#
_entry.id   AF-A0A6J0LV30-F1
#
_cell.length_a   1.000
_cell.length_b   1.000
_cell.length_c   1.000
_cell.angle_alpha   90.00
_cell.angle_beta   90.00
_cell.angle_gamma   90.00
#
_symmetry.space_group_name_H-M   'P 1'
#
loop_
_entity.id
_entity.type
_entity.pdbx_description
1 polymer ?
#
loop_
_entity_poly.entity_id
_entity_poly.type
_entity_poly.pdbx_seq_one_letter_code
_entity_poly.pdbx_strand_id
1 'polypeptide(L)'
;MTDTTVADATPSTTTLFRTWWTNKNLQYDLVMSFILIVLNVAAILYITHHKIPFTANNLFFQFCICSYGFSGLGSFMGWSWAICVVEAYDMYIFGRTCHIFGFAVLLHLLYFISPRLTLWIGIPCSLWFLAAFIESLHTVFLPQVFEDLRDCWKFVNEEQVRVATV
;
A
#
# COMPACT_ATOMS: atom_id res chain seq x y z
N MET A 1 13.17 -41.11 -35.06
CA MET A 1 12.87 -41.26 -33.62
C MET A 1 13.75 -40.23 -32.93
N THR A 2 13.21 -39.05 -32.69
CA THR A 2 13.90 -37.95 -32.02
C THR A 2 12.87 -37.29 -31.13
N ASP A 3 12.80 -37.76 -29.89
CA ASP A 3 11.90 -37.24 -28.88
C ASP A 3 12.41 -35.88 -28.42
N THR A 4 11.73 -34.82 -28.86
CA THR A 4 11.88 -33.49 -28.28
C THR A 4 11.05 -33.46 -27.00
N THR A 5 11.66 -33.83 -25.87
CA THR A 5 11.07 -33.59 -24.56
C THR A 5 11.00 -32.09 -24.33
N VAL A 6 9.83 -31.51 -24.61
CA VAL A 6 9.42 -30.19 -24.12
C VAL A 6 9.43 -30.30 -22.60
N ALA A 7 10.49 -29.82 -21.98
CA ALA A 7 10.56 -29.66 -20.55
C ALA A 7 9.43 -28.72 -20.14
N ASP A 8 8.44 -29.31 -19.47
CA ASP A 8 7.33 -28.65 -18.83
C ASP A 8 7.91 -27.69 -17.78
N ALA A 9 8.05 -26.41 -18.14
CA ALA A 9 8.53 -25.37 -17.28
C ALA A 9 7.40 -24.95 -16.33
N THR A 10 7.03 -25.85 -15.42
CA THR A 10 6.20 -25.46 -14.27
C THR A 10 7.05 -24.46 -13.47
N PRO A 11 6.61 -23.19 -13.31
CA PRO A 11 7.38 -22.24 -12.52
C PRO A 11 7.42 -22.76 -11.09
N SER A 12 8.58 -23.29 -10.67
CA SER A 12 8.76 -23.77 -9.31
C SER A 12 8.39 -22.66 -8.34
N THR A 13 7.62 -22.95 -7.30
CA THR A 13 7.22 -21.99 -6.25
C THR A 13 8.38 -21.14 -5.72
N THR A 14 9.61 -21.67 -5.78
CA THR A 14 10.86 -20.99 -5.46
C THR A 14 11.19 -19.80 -6.38
N THR A 15 10.92 -19.88 -7.69
CA THR A 15 11.15 -18.77 -8.62
C THR A 15 10.10 -17.69 -8.45
N LEU A 16 8.83 -18.06 -8.25
CA LEU A 16 7.74 -17.12 -7.97
C LEU A 16 7.98 -16.36 -6.67
N PHE A 17 8.29 -17.05 -5.56
CA PHE A 17 8.58 -16.39 -4.28
C PHE A 17 9.79 -15.45 -4.38
N ARG A 18 10.84 -15.86 -5.11
CA ARG A 18 12.01 -15.00 -5.32
C ARG A 18 11.66 -13.75 -6.14
N THR A 19 10.88 -13.89 -7.21
CA THR A 19 10.39 -12.77 -8.03
C THR A 19 9.50 -11.83 -7.22
N TRP A 20 8.61 -12.39 -6.39
CA TRP A 20 7.74 -11.68 -5.45
C TRP A 20 8.58 -10.89 -4.44
N TRP A 21 9.59 -11.54 -3.85
CA TRP A 21 10.49 -10.93 -2.88
C TRP A 21 11.35 -9.82 -3.49
N THR A 22 11.70 -9.88 -4.78
CA THR A 22 12.42 -8.79 -5.46
C THR A 22 11.53 -7.64 -5.91
N ASN A 23 10.21 -7.79 -5.86
CA ASN A 23 9.28 -6.75 -6.28
C ASN A 23 9.14 -5.66 -5.19
N LYS A 24 9.75 -4.50 -5.43
CA LYS A 24 9.74 -3.36 -4.50
C LYS A 24 8.33 -2.86 -4.18
N ASN A 25 7.40 -2.93 -5.14
CA ASN A 25 6.03 -2.46 -4.95
C ASN A 25 5.28 -3.32 -3.93
N LEU A 26 5.60 -4.61 -3.94
CA LEU A 26 4.98 -5.61 -3.10
C LEU A 26 5.58 -5.65 -1.70
N GLN A 27 6.89 -5.46 -1.60
CA GLN A 27 7.54 -5.18 -0.32
C GLN A 27 6.95 -3.94 0.35
N TYR A 28 6.76 -2.86 -0.41
CA TYR A 28 6.12 -1.64 0.09
C TYR A 28 4.74 -1.96 0.66
N ASP A 29 3.91 -2.68 -0.10
CA ASP A 29 2.55 -3.00 0.31
C ASP A 29 2.48 -3.86 1.57
N LEU A 30 3.32 -4.89 1.63
CA LEU A 30 3.39 -5.77 2.79
C LEU A 30 3.83 -5.01 4.05
N VAL A 31 4.91 -4.22 3.94
CA VAL A 31 5.43 -3.44 5.08
C VAL A 31 4.41 -2.40 5.52
N MET A 32 3.77 -1.71 4.57
CA MET A 32 2.79 -0.67 4.88
C MET A 32 1.53 -1.24 5.53
N SER A 33 1.03 -2.37 5.03
CA SER A 33 -0.09 -3.09 5.64
C SER A 33 0.23 -3.53 7.06
N PHE A 34 1.45 -4.04 7.29
CA PHE A 34 1.89 -4.43 8.62
C PHE A 34 1.95 -3.23 9.58
N ILE A 35 2.50 -2.10 9.14
CA ILE A 35 2.52 -0.85 9.90
C ILE A 35 1.09 -0.41 10.26
N LEU A 36 0.17 -0.42 9.30
CA LEU A 36 -1.23 -0.04 9.56
C LEU A 36 -1.87 -0.97 10.58
N ILE A 37 -1.68 -2.28 10.48
CA ILE A 37 -2.21 -3.24 11.46
C ILE A 37 -1.68 -2.91 12.85
N VAL A 38 -0.36 -2.72 13.00
CA VAL A 38 0.26 -2.37 14.28
C VAL A 38 -0.35 -1.09 14.86
N LEU A 39 -0.51 -0.04 14.05
CA LEU A 39 -1.08 1.23 14.49
C LEU A 39 -2.56 1.12 14.87
N ASN A 40 -3.35 0.37 14.12
CA ASN A 40 -4.77 0.14 14.44
C ASN A 40 -4.92 -0.67 15.73
N VAL A 41 -4.12 -1.73 15.90
CA VAL A 41 -4.10 -2.52 17.14
C VAL A 41 -3.69 -1.65 18.32
N ALA A 42 -2.64 -0.85 18.17
CA ALA A 42 -2.18 0.06 19.22
C ALA A 42 -3.26 1.11 19.59
N ALA A 43 -3.97 1.66 18.60
CA ALA A 43 -5.09 2.56 18.82
C ALA A 43 -6.20 1.90 19.65
N ILE A 44 -6.65 0.71 19.24
CA ILE A 44 -7.72 -0.03 19.91
C ILE A 44 -7.32 -0.36 21.35
N LEU A 45 -6.13 -0.94 21.56
CA LEU A 45 -5.63 -1.27 22.89
C LEU A 45 -5.57 -0.03 23.79
N TYR A 46 -5.12 1.11 23.26
CA TYR A 46 -5.04 2.34 24.02
C TYR A 46 -6.43 2.87 24.42
N ILE A 47 -7.36 2.92 23.47
CA ILE A 47 -8.75 3.32 23.70
C ILE A 47 -9.38 2.44 24.79
N THR A 48 -9.26 1.11 24.66
CA THR A 48 -9.85 0.15 25.58
C THR A 48 -9.22 0.26 26.97
N HIS A 49 -7.90 0.36 27.06
CA HIS A 49 -7.18 0.48 28.33
C HIS A 49 -7.52 1.77 29.08
N HIS A 50 -7.57 2.90 28.38
CA HIS A 50 -7.85 4.20 28.98
C HIS A 50 -9.34 4.53 29.08
N LYS A 51 -10.22 3.64 28.63
CA LYS A 51 -11.69 3.81 28.60
C LYS A 51 -12.10 5.14 27.99
N ILE A 52 -11.41 5.56 26.92
CA ILE A 52 -11.66 6.86 26.29
C ILE A 52 -13.07 6.84 25.72
N PRO A 53 -14.00 7.67 26.22
CA PRO A 53 -15.35 7.68 25.72
C PRO A 53 -15.35 8.27 24.30
N PHE A 54 -15.88 7.51 23.35
CA PHE A 54 -16.14 7.95 21.96
C PHE A 54 -17.35 8.91 21.91
N THR A 55 -17.44 9.84 22.85
CA THR A 55 -18.57 10.78 23.00
C THR A 55 -18.34 12.10 22.27
N ALA A 56 -17.29 12.20 21.45
CA ALA A 56 -17.02 13.38 20.66
C ALA A 56 -17.98 13.44 19.46
N ASN A 57 -19.10 14.14 19.64
CA ASN A 57 -19.94 14.66 18.56
C ASN A 57 -19.16 15.80 17.84
N ASN A 58 -17.98 15.47 17.34
CA ASN A 58 -17.06 16.38 16.70
C ASN A 58 -17.04 16.02 15.22
N LEU A 59 -17.67 16.86 14.41
CA LEU A 59 -17.72 16.73 12.96
C LEU A 59 -16.34 16.45 12.35
N PHE A 60 -15.28 17.02 12.94
CA PHE A 60 -13.91 16.79 12.50
C PHE A 60 -13.45 15.34 12.71
N PHE A 61 -13.76 14.75 13.86
CA PHE A 61 -13.43 13.36 14.17
C PHE A 61 -14.18 12.39 13.26
N GLN A 62 -15.48 12.65 13.04
CA GLN A 62 -16.30 11.88 12.10
C GLN A 62 -15.77 12.00 10.67
N PHE A 63 -15.38 13.21 10.25
CA PHE A 63 -14.73 13.44 8.96
C PHE A 63 -13.45 12.62 8.84
N CYS A 64 -12.56 12.63 9.84
CA CYS A 64 -11.34 11.82 9.82
C CYS A 64 -11.62 10.31 9.69
N ILE A 65 -12.60 9.77 10.42
CA ILE A 65 -12.97 8.34 10.29
C ILE A 65 -13.48 8.03 8.88
N CYS A 66 -14.38 8.87 8.35
CA CYS A 66 -14.90 8.70 6.99
C CYS A 66 -13.77 8.77 5.96
N SER A 67 -12.90 9.78 6.04
CA SER A 67 -11.74 9.92 5.16
C SER A 67 -10.81 8.72 5.23
N TYR A 68 -10.54 8.19 6.43
CA TYR A 68 -9.74 6.98 6.60
C TYR A 68 -10.36 5.77 5.89
N GLY A 69 -11.67 5.55 6.06
CA GLY A 69 -12.40 4.48 5.39
C GLY A 69 -12.40 4.62 3.86
N PHE A 70 -12.67 5.82 3.34
CA PHE A 70 -12.63 6.10 1.91
C PHE A 70 -11.23 5.88 1.32
N SER A 71 -10.18 6.27 2.06
CA SER A 71 -8.79 6.06 1.65
C SER A 71 -8.45 4.59 1.54
N GLY A 72 -8.88 3.77 2.51
CA GLY A 72 -8.68 2.32 2.48
C GLY A 72 -9.39 1.67 1.29
N LEU A 73 -10.64 2.05 1.04
CA LEU A 73 -11.40 1.52 -0.11
C LEU A 73 -10.79 1.94 -1.45
N GLY A 74 -10.44 3.22 -1.60
CA GLY A 74 -9.78 3.73 -2.80
C GLY A 74 -8.43 3.06 -3.06
N SER A 75 -7.66 2.82 -2.00
CA SER A 75 -6.42 2.07 -2.08
C SER A 75 -6.65 0.64 -2.58
N PHE A 76 -7.53 -0.10 -1.92
CA PHE A 76 -7.87 -1.48 -2.29
C PHE A 76 -8.30 -1.58 -3.76
N MET A 77 -9.18 -0.69 -4.21
CA MET A 77 -9.66 -0.67 -5.59
C MET A 77 -8.52 -0.38 -6.59
N GLY A 78 -7.67 0.61 -6.30
CA GLY A 78 -6.54 0.97 -7.16
C GLY A 78 -5.54 -0.17 -7.32
N TRP A 79 -5.17 -0.82 -6.22
CA TRP A 79 -4.26 -1.96 -6.23
C TRP A 79 -4.85 -3.19 -6.92
N SER A 80 -6.11 -3.54 -6.62
CA SER A 80 -6.77 -4.67 -7.25
C SER A 80 -6.83 -4.50 -8.77
N TRP A 81 -7.11 -3.28 -9.24
CA TRP A 81 -7.14 -2.98 -10.66
C TRP A 81 -5.74 -3.03 -11.28
N ALA A 82 -4.73 -2.44 -10.63
CA ALA A 82 -3.36 -2.44 -11.11
C ALA A 82 -2.76 -3.84 -11.27
N ILE A 83 -3.12 -4.77 -10.39
CA ILE A 83 -2.67 -6.17 -10.47
C ILE A 83 -3.32 -6.89 -11.66
N CYS A 84 -4.60 -6.61 -11.94
CA CYS A 84 -5.34 -7.28 -13.00
C CYS A 84 -5.08 -6.71 -14.40
N VAL A 85 -4.61 -5.47 -14.51
CA VAL A 85 -4.48 -4.74 -15.78
C VAL A 85 -3.09 -4.11 -15.89
N VAL A 86 -2.27 -4.63 -16.81
CA VAL A 86 -0.88 -4.15 -17.07
C VAL A 86 -0.83 -2.65 -17.33
N GLU A 87 -1.80 -2.13 -18.07
CA GLU A 87 -1.87 -0.72 -18.48
C GLU A 87 -2.27 0.23 -17.33
N ALA A 88 -2.73 -0.31 -16.20
CA ALA A 88 -3.31 0.47 -15.13
C ALA A 88 -2.29 0.96 -14.09
N TYR A 89 -1.13 1.42 -14.56
CA TYR A 89 -0.14 2.09 -13.72
C TYR A 89 -0.73 3.29 -12.95
N ASP A 90 -1.66 4.01 -13.58
CA ASP A 90 -2.35 5.15 -12.97
C ASP A 90 -3.16 4.72 -11.74
N MET A 91 -3.76 3.53 -11.80
CA MET A 91 -4.50 2.95 -10.67
C MET A 91 -3.58 2.49 -9.56
N TYR A 92 -2.36 2.03 -9.89
CA TYR A 92 -1.31 1.75 -8.91
C TYR A 92 -0.92 3.03 -8.17
N ILE A 93 -0.66 4.12 -8.89
CA ILE A 93 -0.31 5.42 -8.28
C ILE A 93 -1.48 5.98 -7.48
N PHE A 94 -2.71 5.87 -7.98
CA PHE A 94 -3.92 6.24 -7.23
C PHE A 94 -4.03 5.44 -5.93
N GLY A 95 -3.88 4.11 -6.02
CA GLY A 95 -3.97 3.22 -4.86
C GLY A 95 -2.92 3.53 -3.80
N ARG A 96 -1.68 3.83 -4.22
CA ARG A 96 -0.57 4.25 -3.35
C ARG A 96 -0.83 5.63 -2.73
N THR A 97 -1.38 6.58 -3.49
CA THR A 97 -1.76 7.91 -2.99
C THR A 97 -2.87 7.84 -1.96
N CYS A 98 -3.91 7.05 -2.21
CA CYS A 98 -4.97 6.79 -1.22
C CYS A 98 -4.42 6.16 0.05
N HIS A 99 -3.51 5.19 -0.08
CA HIS A 99 -2.86 4.55 1.08
C HIS A 99 -2.09 5.57 1.93
N ILE A 100 -1.34 6.44 1.24
CA ILE A 100 -0.57 7.53 1.84
C ILE A 100 -1.46 8.49 2.61
N PHE A 101 -2.54 8.94 1.97
CA PHE A 101 -3.50 9.85 2.58
C PHE A 101 -4.18 9.21 3.80
N GLY A 102 -4.59 7.95 3.69
CA GLY A 102 -5.17 7.19 4.79
C GLY A 102 -4.23 7.08 6.00
N PHE A 103 -2.94 6.85 5.77
CA PHE A 103 -1.94 6.84 6.84
C PHE A 103 -1.79 8.19 7.54
N ALA A 104 -1.75 9.30 6.78
CA ALA A 104 -1.70 10.64 7.35
C ALA A 104 -2.95 10.93 8.23
N VAL A 105 -4.13 10.50 7.78
CA VAL A 105 -5.37 10.59 8.56
C VAL A 105 -5.29 9.71 9.82
N LEU A 106 -4.73 8.50 9.73
CA LEU A 106 -4.54 7.61 10.88
C LEU A 106 -3.62 8.23 11.94
N LEU A 107 -2.51 8.86 11.54
CA LEU A 107 -1.62 9.56 12.48
C LEU A 107 -2.33 10.72 13.19
N HIS A 108 -3.18 11.45 12.47
CA HIS A 108 -4.02 12.49 13.08
C HIS A 108 -5.02 11.88 14.07
N LEU A 109 -5.71 10.80 13.70
CA LEU A 109 -6.62 10.08 14.60
C LEU A 109 -5.90 9.58 15.86
N LEU A 110 -4.70 9.00 15.71
CA LEU A 110 -3.85 8.60 16.83
C LEU A 110 -3.51 9.79 17.73
N TYR A 111 -3.28 10.97 17.14
CA TYR A 111 -2.93 12.17 17.90
C TYR A 111 -4.11 12.66 18.75
N PHE A 112 -5.34 12.57 18.22
CA PHE A 112 -6.56 12.83 18.98
C PHE A 112 -6.75 11.84 20.13
N ILE A 113 -6.43 10.55 19.91
CA ILE A 113 -6.52 9.53 20.95
C ILE A 113 -5.48 9.79 22.04
N SER A 114 -4.22 10.00 21.64
CA SER A 114 -3.12 10.30 22.53
C SER A 114 -1.91 10.82 21.76
N PRO A 115 -1.43 12.05 22.04
CA PRO A 115 -0.18 12.55 21.48
C PRO A 115 1.01 11.63 21.76
N ARG A 116 1.01 10.93 22.92
CA ARG A 116 2.07 9.97 23.24
C ARG A 116 2.04 8.78 22.30
N LEU A 117 0.87 8.23 21.99
CA LEU A 117 0.76 7.10 21.06
C LEU A 117 1.30 7.47 19.67
N THR A 118 0.96 8.65 19.17
CA THR A 118 1.46 9.17 17.89
C THR A 118 2.97 9.38 17.91
N LEU A 119 3.51 10.00 18.95
CA LEU A 119 4.95 10.28 19.03
C LEU A 119 5.79 9.00 19.16
N TRP A 120 5.33 8.03 19.96
CA TRP A 120 6.12 6.85 20.31
C TRP A 120 5.98 5.70 19.31
N ILE A 121 4.83 5.56 18.65
CA ILE A 121 4.58 4.45 17.71
C ILE A 121 4.32 5.00 16.31
N GLY A 122 3.51 6.06 16.18
CA GLY A 122 3.20 6.67 14.90
C GLY A 122 4.42 7.21 14.15
N ILE A 123 5.21 8.09 14.78
CA ILE A 123 6.36 8.75 14.12
C ILE A 123 7.45 7.75 13.68
N PRO A 124 7.87 6.76 14.49
CA PRO A 124 8.83 5.75 14.03
C PRO A 124 8.32 4.98 12.80
N CYS A 125 7.02 4.62 12.78
CA CYS A 125 6.38 4.02 11.61
C CYS A 125 6.37 4.97 10.40
N SER A 126 6.29 6.28 10.62
CA SER A 126 6.32 7.30 9.56
C SER A 126 7.67 7.50 8.89
N LEU A 127 8.79 7.08 9.51
CA LEU A 127 10.11 7.25 8.90
C LEU A 127 10.28 6.41 7.63
N TRP A 128 9.79 5.17 7.66
CA TRP A 128 9.73 4.30 6.47
C TRP A 128 8.82 4.89 5.39
N PHE A 129 7.71 5.46 5.84
CA PHE A 129 6.71 6.07 4.99
C PHE A 129 7.21 7.31 4.24
N LEU A 130 8.05 8.15 4.88
CA LEU A 130 8.59 9.36 4.25
C LEU A 130 9.38 9.03 2.97
N ALA A 131 10.17 7.95 2.99
CA ALA A 131 10.92 7.51 1.82
C ALA A 131 9.98 7.08 0.67
N ALA A 132 8.94 6.32 1.00
CA ALA A 132 7.96 5.87 0.01
C ALA A 132 7.04 6.99 -0.50
N PHE A 133 6.79 8.02 0.33
CA PHE A 133 6.02 9.21 -0.02
C PHE A 133 6.78 10.09 -1.01
N ILE A 134 8.07 10.33 -0.79
CA ILE A 134 8.91 11.15 -1.68
C ILE A 134 8.93 10.56 -3.09
N GLU A 135 9.04 9.23 -3.22
CA GLU A 135 9.02 8.54 -4.51
C GLU A 135 7.69 8.75 -5.26
N SER A 136 6.56 8.56 -4.58
CA SER A 136 5.24 8.80 -5.19
C SER A 136 5.01 10.26 -5.56
N LEU A 137 5.42 11.19 -4.69
CA LEU A 137 5.30 12.62 -4.91
C LEU A 137 6.09 13.05 -6.16
N HIS A 138 7.35 12.61 -6.24
CA HIS A 138 8.23 12.88 -7.37
C HIS A 138 7.64 12.34 -8.68
N THR A 139 7.03 11.16 -8.64
CA THR A 139 6.39 10.52 -9.78
C THR A 139 5.17 11.32 -10.28
N VAL A 140 4.34 11.85 -9.38
CA VAL A 140 3.15 12.62 -9.74
C VAL A 140 3.50 14.01 -10.28
N PHE A 141 4.55 14.65 -9.75
CA PHE A 141 4.91 16.03 -10.13
C PHE A 141 5.89 16.13 -11.31
N LEU A 142 6.53 15.04 -11.74
CA LEU A 142 7.39 14.99 -12.92
C LEU A 142 6.80 14.07 -14.00
N PRO A 143 6.13 14.64 -15.03
CA PRO A 143 5.51 13.86 -16.10
C PRO A 143 6.47 12.91 -16.81
N GLN A 144 7.75 13.30 -16.98
CA GLN A 144 8.74 12.46 -17.64
C GLN A 144 9.09 11.22 -16.80
N VAL A 145 9.23 11.39 -15.49
CA VAL A 145 9.47 10.26 -14.55
C VAL A 145 8.23 9.35 -14.49
N PHE A 146 7.04 9.93 -14.58
CA PHE A 146 5.79 9.18 -14.63
C PHE A 146 5.73 8.24 -15.84
N GLU A 147 5.98 8.75 -17.05
CA GLU A 147 5.95 7.95 -18.27
C GLU A 147 7.05 6.88 -18.28
N ASP A 148 8.28 7.22 -17.86
CA ASP A 148 9.38 6.24 -17.76
C ASP A 148 9.04 5.08 -16.80
N LEU A 149 8.43 5.40 -15.65
CA LEU A 149 7.99 4.39 -14.69
C LEU A 149 6.78 3.59 -15.18
N ARG A 150 5.86 4.22 -15.92
CA ARG A 150 4.72 3.55 -16.55
C ARG A 150 5.20 2.52 -17.59
N ASP A 151 6.15 2.89 -18.44
CA ASP A 151 6.68 1.99 -19.46
C ASP A 151 7.51 0.86 -18.84
N CYS A 152 8.28 1.14 -17.79
CA CYS A 152 8.94 0.12 -16.98
C CYS A 152 7.93 -0.83 -16.32
N TRP A 153 6.83 -0.30 -15.76
CA TRP A 153 5.75 -1.08 -15.17
C TRP A 153 5.11 -2.02 -16.19
N LYS A 154 4.81 -1.52 -17.39
CA LYS A 154 4.26 -2.35 -18.48
C LYS A 154 5.21 -3.50 -18.81
N PHE A 155 6.48 -3.18 -19.06
CA PHE A 155 7.49 -4.18 -19.39
C PHE A 155 7.62 -5.28 -18.32
N VAL A 156 7.62 -4.92 -17.04
CA VAL A 156 7.76 -5.88 -15.93
C VAL A 156 6.50 -6.72 -15.72
N ASN A 157 5.31 -6.14 -15.85
CA ASN A 157 4.05 -6.82 -15.51
C ASN A 157 3.39 -7.52 -16.71
N GLU A 158 3.77 -7.20 -17.95
CA GLU A 158 3.26 -7.88 -19.14
C GLU A 158 3.52 -9.39 -19.11
N GLU A 159 4.71 -9.79 -18.66
CA GLU A 159 5.06 -11.21 -18.51
C GLU A 159 4.31 -11.87 -17.33
N GLN A 160 4.04 -11.14 -16.25
CA GLN A 160 3.33 -11.68 -15.07
C GLN A 160 1.83 -11.87 -15.32
N VAL A 161 1.19 -10.92 -16.01
CA VAL A 161 -0.24 -11.02 -16.35
C VAL A 161 -0.48 -12.16 -17.34
N ARG A 162 0.44 -12.39 -18.28
CA ARG A 162 0.36 -13.52 -19.23
C ARG A 162 0.39 -14.88 -18.51
N VAL A 163 1.11 -15.00 -17.40
CA VAL A 163 1.15 -16.24 -16.59
C VAL A 163 -0.11 -16.41 -15.73
N ALA A 164 -0.75 -15.32 -15.29
CA ALA A 164 -1.96 -15.36 -14.46
C ALA A 164 -3.27 -15.62 -15.23
N THR A 165 -3.25 -15.49 -16.57
CA THR A 165 -4.43 -15.66 -17.46
C THR A 165 -4.47 -16.99 -18.20
N VAL A 166 -3.49 -17.88 -17.99
CA VAL A 166 -3.47 -19.27 -18.48
C VAL A 166 -3.97 -20.19 -17.38
#